data_AF-A0A8H6WSK9-F1
#
_entry.id   AF-A0A8H6WSK9-F1
#
_cell.length_a   1.000
_cell.length_b   1.000
_cell.length_c   1.000
_cell.angle_alpha   90.00
_cell.angle_beta   90.00
_cell.angle_gamma   90.00
#
_symmetry.space_group_name_H-M   'P 1'
#
loop_
_entity.id
_entity.type
_entity.pdbx_description
1 polymer ?
#
loop_
_entity_poly.entity_id
_entity_poly.type
_entity_poly.pdbx_seq_one_letter_code
_entity_poly.pdbx_strand_id
1 'polypeptide(L)'
;MSTHHTHTTSRLFEFCPSFDGVPLGDRFELCDGCGCFFASCCQQHGSDSPRVCHHVQLIFIDGACLGNGKLGARAGVGCAMGVGESEQRSVPITDAMDPGKPRTNQRAKLLAAIHGLDLVADFETARWQAEGNSNPREQVVVSDSEYVVKGMTEWVPQWKNNRWSSATTGKPPGNVDLFRRLDDRVAQYEAKGLKVFFLHIPRELNTLADGLRRRALGWHERRLSMQTDRR
;
A
#
# COMPACT_ATOMS: atom_id res chain seq x y z
N MET A 1 -12.85 -26.44 -1.66
CA MET A 1 -11.94 -25.62 -2.50
C MET A 1 -10.86 -25.07 -1.59
N SER A 2 -9.72 -25.76 -1.54
CA SER A 2 -8.63 -25.47 -0.60
C SER A 2 -7.91 -24.18 -0.94
N THR A 3 -7.92 -23.23 -0.02
CA THR A 3 -7.02 -22.08 0.00
C THR A 3 -5.63 -22.57 0.39
N HIS A 4 -4.72 -22.73 -0.58
CA HIS A 4 -3.33 -23.12 -0.36
C HIS A 4 -2.42 -21.92 -0.02
N HIS A 5 -2.95 -20.99 0.79
CA HIS A 5 -2.12 -20.04 1.52
C HIS A 5 -2.02 -20.58 2.94
N THR A 6 -0.81 -20.91 3.37
CA THR A 6 -0.54 -21.23 4.76
C THR A 6 -0.82 -19.97 5.58
N HIS A 7 -2.04 -19.84 6.09
CA HIS A 7 -2.42 -18.77 7.01
C HIS A 7 -1.70 -19.00 8.33
N THR A 8 -0.45 -18.55 8.41
CA THR A 8 0.13 -18.12 9.68
C THR A 8 -0.64 -16.88 10.13
N THR A 9 -0.66 -16.62 11.43
CA THR A 9 -1.25 -15.43 12.06
C THR A 9 -0.61 -14.09 11.63
N SER A 10 0.25 -14.13 10.60
CA SER A 10 0.99 -13.01 10.05
C SER A 10 0.20 -12.31 8.95
N ARG A 11 0.25 -10.97 8.95
CA ARG A 11 -0.28 -10.14 7.86
C ARG A 11 0.69 -10.03 6.67
N LEU A 12 1.80 -10.75 6.70
CA LEU A 12 2.77 -10.76 5.61
C LEU A 12 2.19 -11.55 4.43
N PHE A 13 2.20 -10.95 3.24
CA PHE A 13 1.83 -11.65 2.03
C PHE A 13 3.00 -12.48 1.52
N GLU A 14 2.74 -13.76 1.23
CA GLU A 14 3.71 -14.68 0.64
C GLU A 14 3.10 -15.31 -0.61
N PHE A 15 3.88 -15.30 -1.70
CA PHE A 15 3.49 -16.00 -2.91
C PHE A 15 3.51 -17.52 -2.70
N CYS A 16 2.71 -18.23 -3.48
CA CYS A 16 2.76 -19.69 -3.50
C CYS A 16 4.18 -20.17 -3.87
N PRO A 17 4.72 -21.23 -3.22
CA PRO A 17 6.04 -21.79 -3.55
C PRO A 17 6.23 -22.18 -5.03
N SER A 18 5.15 -22.37 -5.79
CA SER A 18 5.24 -22.59 -7.24
C SER A 18 5.86 -21.42 -8.02
N PHE A 19 5.95 -20.24 -7.40
CA PHE A 19 6.62 -19.06 -7.95
C PHE A 19 8.09 -18.96 -7.55
N ASP A 20 8.63 -19.95 -6.84
CA ASP A 20 10.06 -19.99 -6.51
C ASP A 20 10.89 -20.00 -7.80
N GLY A 21 11.88 -19.11 -7.88
CA GLY A 21 12.67 -18.88 -9.10
C GLY A 21 12.06 -17.91 -10.11
N VAL A 22 10.77 -17.56 -10.00
CA VAL A 22 10.16 -16.50 -10.84
C VAL A 22 10.56 -15.13 -10.29
N PRO A 23 11.09 -14.19 -11.10
CA PRO A 23 11.40 -12.84 -10.64
C PRO A 23 10.17 -12.14 -10.02
N LEU A 24 10.35 -11.40 -8.92
CA LEU A 24 9.22 -10.80 -8.19
C LEU A 24 8.36 -9.85 -9.04
N GLY A 25 8.98 -9.09 -9.95
CA GLY A 25 8.26 -8.20 -10.86
C GLY A 25 7.33 -8.93 -11.82
N ASP A 26 7.60 -10.21 -12.09
CA ASP A 26 6.82 -11.06 -13.00
C ASP A 26 5.70 -11.81 -12.27
N ARG A 27 5.53 -11.57 -10.96
CA ARG A 27 4.47 -12.17 -10.12
C ARG A 27 3.26 -11.25 -9.93
N PHE A 28 3.24 -10.13 -10.64
CA PHE A 28 2.17 -9.15 -10.62
C PHE A 28 1.57 -9.05 -12.03
N GLU A 29 0.25 -9.00 -12.10
CA GLU A 29 -0.48 -8.96 -13.37
C GLU A 29 -1.38 -7.74 -13.41
N LEU A 30 -1.45 -7.08 -14.56
CA LEU A 30 -2.49 -6.12 -14.88
C LEU A 30 -3.63 -6.87 -15.56
N CYS A 31 -4.85 -6.78 -15.04
CA CYS A 31 -6.00 -7.36 -15.72
C CYS A 31 -6.51 -6.44 -16.81
N ASP A 32 -6.48 -6.88 -18.07
CA ASP A 32 -6.98 -6.13 -19.23
C ASP A 32 -8.46 -5.76 -19.12
N GLY A 33 -9.26 -6.58 -18.42
CA GLY A 33 -10.69 -6.36 -18.28
C GLY A 33 -11.04 -5.22 -17.31
N CYS A 34 -10.18 -4.91 -16.34
CA CYS A 34 -10.49 -3.91 -15.31
C CYS A 34 -9.39 -2.90 -15.01
N GLY A 35 -8.23 -3.04 -15.65
CA GLY A 35 -7.10 -2.14 -15.46
C GLY A 35 -6.50 -2.15 -14.05
N CYS A 36 -6.83 -3.14 -13.22
CA CYS A 36 -6.33 -3.26 -11.84
C CYS A 36 -5.19 -4.28 -11.74
N PHE A 37 -4.34 -4.11 -10.73
CA PHE A 37 -3.22 -5.00 -10.44
C PHE A 37 -3.63 -6.15 -9.52
N PHE A 38 -3.14 -7.35 -9.82
CA PHE A 38 -3.39 -8.56 -9.04
C PHE A 38 -2.09 -9.35 -8.84
N ALA A 39 -2.03 -10.12 -7.76
CA ALA A 39 -0.98 -11.12 -7.59
C ALA A 39 -1.25 -12.31 -8.51
N SER A 40 -0.22 -12.80 -9.19
CA SER A 40 -0.31 -14.02 -9.99
C SER A 40 -0.74 -15.22 -9.13
N CYS A 41 -1.65 -16.04 -9.66
CA CYS A 41 -2.22 -17.18 -8.95
C CYS A 41 -1.74 -18.52 -9.52
N CYS A 42 -1.26 -19.41 -8.65
CA CYS A 42 -0.77 -20.74 -9.05
C CYS A 42 -1.85 -21.66 -9.65
N GLN A 43 -3.13 -21.40 -9.38
CA GLN A 43 -4.24 -22.15 -9.97
C GLN A 43 -4.43 -21.89 -11.47
N GLN A 44 -3.78 -20.85 -12.01
CA GLN A 44 -3.86 -20.46 -13.42
C GLN A 44 -2.51 -20.42 -14.12
N HIS A 45 -1.41 -20.57 -13.37
CA HIS A 45 -0.07 -20.68 -13.94
C HIS A 45 0.00 -21.89 -14.89
N GLY A 46 0.18 -21.63 -16.19
CA GLY A 46 0.25 -22.66 -17.23
C GLY A 46 -1.08 -23.11 -17.83
N SER A 47 -2.19 -22.42 -17.56
CA SER A 47 -3.46 -22.67 -18.28
C SER A 47 -3.58 -21.73 -19.49
N ASP A 48 -3.99 -22.24 -20.65
CA ASP A 48 -4.28 -21.44 -21.87
C ASP A 48 -5.51 -20.50 -21.73
N SER A 49 -6.05 -20.33 -20.52
CA SER A 49 -7.23 -19.53 -20.24
C SER A 49 -6.84 -18.13 -19.72
N PRO A 50 -7.29 -17.04 -20.36
CA PRO A 50 -6.87 -15.67 -20.05
C PRO A 50 -7.54 -15.07 -18.80
N ARG A 51 -8.15 -15.89 -17.95
CA ARG A 51 -8.89 -15.36 -16.78
C ARG A 51 -7.89 -15.04 -15.68
N VAL A 52 -7.48 -13.79 -15.49
CA VAL A 52 -6.73 -13.40 -14.28
C VAL A 52 -7.61 -13.66 -13.05
N CYS A 53 -7.07 -14.38 -12.09
CA CYS A 53 -7.74 -14.65 -10.83
C CYS A 53 -7.83 -13.36 -10.01
N HIS A 54 -8.98 -12.68 -10.00
CA HIS A 54 -9.19 -11.45 -9.21
C HIS A 54 -9.20 -11.66 -7.69
N HIS A 55 -8.73 -12.81 -7.17
CA HIS A 55 -8.81 -13.13 -5.74
C HIS A 55 -7.91 -12.25 -4.87
N VAL A 56 -6.75 -11.83 -5.39
CA VAL A 56 -5.72 -11.09 -4.63
C VAL A 56 -5.39 -9.79 -5.34
N GLN A 57 -6.05 -8.71 -4.93
CA GLN A 57 -5.82 -7.37 -5.50
C GLN A 57 -4.58 -6.73 -4.87
N LEU A 58 -3.82 -6.00 -5.68
CA LEU A 58 -2.64 -5.25 -5.24
C LEU A 58 -2.93 -3.76 -5.20
N ILE A 59 -2.38 -3.08 -4.20
CA ILE A 59 -2.28 -1.63 -4.18
C ILE A 59 -0.86 -1.20 -3.84
N PHE A 60 -0.21 -0.52 -4.78
CA PHE A 60 1.13 0.03 -4.61
C PHE A 60 1.04 1.37 -3.90
N ILE A 61 1.81 1.54 -2.83
CA ILE A 61 1.86 2.79 -2.07
C ILE A 61 3.30 3.29 -1.91
N ASP A 62 3.45 4.61 -1.93
CA ASP A 62 4.69 5.29 -1.59
C ASP A 62 4.37 6.66 -0.95
N GLY A 63 5.23 7.07 -0.03
CA GLY A 63 5.16 8.34 0.69
C GLY A 63 6.55 8.94 0.85
N ALA A 64 6.67 10.25 0.67
CA ALA A 64 7.92 10.94 1.02
C ALA A 64 7.68 12.36 1.51
N CYS A 65 8.71 12.88 2.17
CA CYS A 65 8.80 14.21 2.70
C CYS A 65 10.11 14.88 2.24
N LEU A 66 9.97 16.03 1.59
CA LEU A 66 11.05 16.98 1.34
C LEU A 66 11.26 17.83 2.59
N GLY A 67 12.53 17.97 3.00
CA GLY A 67 12.85 18.65 4.26
C GLY A 67 12.40 17.86 5.48
N ASN A 68 12.53 16.53 5.47
CA ASN A 68 12.11 15.58 6.50
C ASN A 68 12.23 16.13 7.95
N GLY A 69 11.10 16.47 8.58
CA GLY A 69 11.01 16.95 9.96
C GLY A 69 11.39 18.41 10.20
N LYS A 70 11.72 19.17 9.15
CA LYS A 70 12.14 20.59 9.23
C LYS A 70 10.98 21.55 8.98
N LEU A 71 11.18 22.81 9.37
CA LEU A 71 10.26 23.89 9.00
C LEU A 71 10.17 24.01 7.47
N GLY A 72 8.96 24.18 6.94
CA GLY A 72 8.72 24.23 5.49
C GLY A 72 8.72 22.85 4.82
N ALA A 73 8.74 21.75 5.58
CA ALA A 73 8.64 20.40 5.04
C ALA A 73 7.38 20.22 4.18
N ARG A 74 7.52 19.54 3.05
CA ARG A 74 6.42 19.16 2.15
C ARG A 74 6.40 17.66 2.03
N ALA A 75 5.25 17.04 2.23
CA ALA A 75 5.09 15.61 2.09
C ALA A 75 3.98 15.29 1.09
N GLY A 76 4.02 14.09 0.50
CA GLY A 76 3.02 13.64 -0.45
C GLY A 76 2.91 12.12 -0.44
N VAL A 77 1.77 11.64 -0.90
CA VAL A 77 1.43 10.22 -1.05
C VAL A 77 1.14 9.89 -2.50
N GLY A 78 1.48 8.67 -2.89
CA GLY A 78 1.14 8.06 -4.16
C GLY A 78 0.55 6.68 -3.92
N CYS A 79 -0.60 6.39 -4.52
CA CYS A 79 -1.28 5.10 -4.40
C CYS A 79 -1.80 4.66 -5.76
N ALA A 80 -1.64 3.40 -6.12
CA ALA A 80 -2.17 2.85 -7.37
C ALA A 80 -2.63 1.41 -7.18
N MET A 81 -3.92 1.15 -7.41
CA MET A 81 -4.47 -0.20 -7.53
C MET A 81 -4.72 -0.61 -8.98
N GLY A 82 -4.52 0.32 -9.92
CA GLY A 82 -4.67 0.13 -11.35
C GLY A 82 -4.05 1.27 -12.16
N VAL A 83 -4.25 1.23 -13.47
CA VAL A 83 -3.67 2.19 -14.42
C VAL A 83 -4.58 3.34 -14.81
N GLY A 84 -5.88 3.24 -14.57
CA GLY A 84 -6.82 4.31 -14.85
C GLY A 84 -6.79 5.41 -13.79
N GLU A 85 -7.47 6.51 -14.11
CA GLU A 85 -7.44 7.73 -13.28
C GLU A 85 -8.13 7.53 -11.93
N SER A 86 -9.24 6.79 -11.90
CA SER A 86 -9.97 6.46 -10.66
C SER A 86 -9.23 5.48 -9.77
N GLU A 87 -8.30 4.70 -10.30
CA GLU A 87 -7.53 3.67 -9.58
C GLU A 87 -6.19 4.21 -9.04
N GLN A 88 -5.97 5.53 -9.13
CA GLN A 88 -4.75 6.19 -8.70
C GLN A 88 -5.01 7.41 -7.83
N ARG A 89 -4.09 7.69 -6.91
CA ARG A 89 -4.08 8.89 -6.09
C ARG A 89 -2.69 9.51 -6.01
N SER A 90 -2.66 10.83 -6.15
CA SER A 90 -1.49 11.67 -5.95
C SER A 90 -1.92 12.85 -5.07
N VAL A 91 -1.60 12.78 -3.77
CA VAL A 91 -2.17 13.71 -2.79
C VAL A 91 -1.06 14.36 -1.96
N PRO A 92 -0.97 15.71 -1.90
CA PRO A 92 -0.08 16.39 -0.98
C PRO A 92 -0.57 16.19 0.46
N ILE A 93 0.34 15.92 1.39
CA ILE A 93 0.00 15.83 2.81
C ILE A 93 -0.17 17.25 3.36
N THR A 94 -1.38 17.54 3.81
CA THR A 94 -1.78 18.82 4.42
C THR A 94 -1.99 18.68 5.92
N ASP A 95 -2.11 19.81 6.62
CA ASP A 95 -2.38 19.81 8.05
C ASP A 95 -3.80 19.30 8.38
N ALA A 96 -4.72 19.29 7.40
CA ALA A 96 -6.02 18.64 7.57
C ALA A 96 -5.89 17.11 7.64
N MET A 97 -4.91 16.53 6.93
CA MET A 97 -4.67 15.09 6.92
C MET A 97 -3.88 14.60 8.13
N ASP A 98 -2.95 15.42 8.63
CA ASP A 98 -2.05 15.08 9.72
C ASP A 98 -1.81 16.28 10.68
N PRO A 99 -2.84 16.70 11.43
CA PRO A 99 -2.85 17.99 12.13
C PRO A 99 -1.84 18.07 13.28
N GLY A 100 -1.06 19.15 13.28
CA GLY A 100 -0.11 19.45 14.36
C GLY A 100 1.08 18.49 14.44
N LYS A 101 1.33 17.70 13.40
CA LYS A 101 2.40 16.71 13.35
C LYS A 101 3.51 17.13 12.40
N PRO A 102 4.79 16.87 12.73
CA PRO A 102 5.89 17.15 11.83
C PRO A 102 5.79 16.25 10.61
N ARG A 103 5.93 16.83 9.41
CA ARG A 103 5.94 16.03 8.18
C ARG A 103 7.27 15.28 8.07
N THR A 104 7.21 13.95 8.02
CA THR A 104 8.40 13.09 7.88
C THR A 104 8.18 12.02 6.82
N ASN A 105 9.26 11.40 6.35
CA ASN A 105 9.20 10.27 5.42
C ASN A 105 8.38 9.11 6.00
N GLN A 106 8.61 8.77 7.28
CA GLN A 106 7.90 7.68 7.95
C GLN A 106 6.39 7.94 8.04
N ARG A 107 5.99 9.16 8.43
CA ARG A 107 4.57 9.53 8.47
C ARG A 107 3.96 9.55 7.08
N ALA A 108 4.67 10.05 6.08
CA ALA A 108 4.19 10.05 4.70
C ALA A 108 3.94 8.63 4.18
N LYS A 109 4.80 7.67 4.51
CA LYS A 109 4.66 6.26 4.12
C LYS A 109 3.45 5.59 4.81
N LEU A 110 3.23 5.85 6.11
CA LEU A 110 2.05 5.34 6.81
C LEU A 110 0.75 5.97 6.30
N LEU A 111 0.75 7.28 6.03
CA LEU A 111 -0.39 7.96 5.41
C LEU A 111 -0.66 7.41 4.01
N ALA A 112 0.37 7.09 3.21
CA ALA A 112 0.19 6.46 1.91
C ALA A 112 -0.51 5.10 2.02
N ALA A 113 -0.17 4.28 3.03
CA ALA A 113 -0.87 3.02 3.27
C ALA A 113 -2.35 3.22 3.65
N ILE A 114 -2.65 4.20 4.53
CA ILE A 114 -4.03 4.54 4.92
C ILE A 114 -4.83 5.03 3.69
N HIS A 115 -4.27 5.96 2.92
CA HIS A 115 -4.92 6.52 1.73
C HIS A 115 -5.07 5.50 0.60
N GLY A 116 -4.14 4.56 0.50
CA GLY A 116 -4.26 3.42 -0.40
C GLY A 116 -5.47 2.58 -0.03
N LEU A 117 -5.60 2.20 1.24
CA LEU A 117 -6.79 1.48 1.68
C LEU A 117 -8.07 2.29 1.43
N ASP A 118 -8.11 3.59 1.76
CA ASP A 118 -9.26 4.44 1.46
C ASP A 118 -9.64 4.43 -0.04
N LEU A 119 -8.65 4.40 -0.95
CA LEU A 119 -8.88 4.26 -2.39
C LEU A 119 -9.55 2.92 -2.74
N VAL A 120 -9.13 1.83 -2.10
CA VAL A 120 -9.77 0.52 -2.28
C VAL A 120 -11.25 0.59 -1.86
N ALA A 121 -11.60 1.23 -0.74
CA ALA A 121 -13.02 1.36 -0.34
C ALA A 121 -13.86 2.12 -1.36
N ASP A 122 -13.33 3.22 -1.88
CA ASP A 122 -14.06 4.06 -2.83
C ASP A 122 -14.29 3.33 -4.16
N PHE A 123 -13.34 2.49 -4.57
CA PHE A 123 -13.45 1.65 -5.77
C PHE A 123 -14.34 0.41 -5.57
N GLU A 124 -14.21 -0.26 -4.42
CA GLU A 124 -14.96 -1.48 -4.09
C GLU A 124 -16.47 -1.24 -3.95
N THR A 125 -16.86 -0.06 -3.44
CA THR A 125 -18.29 0.32 -3.36
C THR A 125 -18.98 0.29 -4.73
N ALA A 126 -18.23 0.53 -5.82
CA ALA A 126 -18.74 0.46 -7.18
C ALA A 126 -18.80 -0.97 -7.76
N ARG A 127 -17.92 -1.88 -7.34
CA ARG A 127 -17.79 -3.24 -7.91
C ARG A 127 -18.51 -4.34 -7.15
N TRP A 128 -18.61 -4.24 -5.82
CA TRP A 128 -19.24 -5.27 -4.98
C TRP A 128 -20.71 -5.52 -5.32
N GLN A 129 -21.37 -4.56 -5.96
CA GLN A 129 -22.77 -4.63 -6.38
C GLN A 129 -22.96 -5.28 -7.77
N ALA A 130 -21.89 -5.40 -8.57
CA ALA A 130 -22.05 -5.62 -10.00
C ALA A 130 -22.09 -7.10 -10.41
N GLU A 131 -21.26 -8.00 -9.84
CA GLU A 131 -21.13 -9.36 -10.40
C GLU A 131 -20.79 -10.44 -9.35
N GLY A 132 -21.39 -11.62 -9.52
CA GLY A 132 -21.26 -12.75 -8.61
C GLY A 132 -19.83 -13.27 -8.47
N ASN A 133 -19.39 -13.46 -7.21
CA ASN A 133 -18.21 -14.20 -6.77
C ASN A 133 -16.85 -13.79 -7.38
N SER A 134 -16.75 -12.65 -8.06
CA SER A 134 -15.53 -12.10 -8.68
C SER A 134 -14.84 -11.01 -7.83
N ASN A 135 -15.34 -10.76 -6.61
CA ASN A 135 -14.71 -9.81 -5.68
C ASN A 135 -13.38 -10.35 -5.14
N PRO A 136 -12.38 -9.47 -4.95
CA PRO A 136 -11.15 -9.86 -4.25
C PRO A 136 -11.47 -10.31 -2.83
N ARG A 137 -10.84 -11.40 -2.43
CA ARG A 137 -10.92 -11.92 -1.06
C ARG A 137 -9.78 -11.38 -0.20
N GLU A 138 -8.72 -10.93 -0.89
CA GLU A 138 -7.49 -10.47 -0.28
C GLU A 138 -7.04 -9.18 -0.96
N GLN A 139 -6.69 -8.19 -0.14
CA GLN A 139 -6.06 -6.95 -0.55
C GLN A 139 -4.61 -6.94 -0.03
N VAL A 140 -3.66 -6.74 -0.92
CA VAL A 140 -2.24 -6.65 -0.56
C VAL A 140 -1.78 -5.20 -0.72
N VAL A 141 -1.31 -4.60 0.37
CA VAL A 141 -0.63 -3.31 0.36
C VAL A 141 0.84 -3.55 0.03
N VAL A 142 1.26 -3.08 -1.14
CA VAL A 142 2.61 -3.28 -1.67
C VAL A 142 3.44 -2.01 -1.45
N SER A 143 4.61 -2.14 -0.84
CA SER A 143 5.48 -1.00 -0.53
C SER A 143 6.96 -1.36 -0.52
N ASP A 144 7.81 -0.41 -0.88
CA ASP A 144 9.27 -0.46 -0.69
C ASP A 144 9.72 0.00 0.71
N SER A 145 8.77 0.19 1.61
CA SER A 145 9.04 0.61 2.98
C SER A 145 8.95 -0.54 3.96
N GLU A 146 10.10 -1.09 4.35
CA GLU A 146 10.19 -2.02 5.49
C GLU A 146 9.51 -1.46 6.75
N TYR A 147 9.60 -0.15 6.99
CA TYR A 147 8.96 0.49 8.15
C TYR A 147 7.43 0.30 8.19
N VAL A 148 6.79 0.27 7.01
CA VAL A 148 5.34 0.04 6.93
C VAL A 148 5.05 -1.45 7.02
N VAL A 149 5.76 -2.25 6.23
CA VAL A 149 5.53 -3.69 6.15
C VAL A 149 5.81 -4.36 7.49
N LYS A 150 7.04 -4.27 8.03
CA LYS A 150 7.40 -4.82 9.35
C LYS A 150 6.57 -4.20 10.47
N GLY A 151 6.21 -2.93 10.34
CA GLY A 151 5.31 -2.27 11.29
C GLY A 151 3.97 -2.98 11.42
N MET A 152 3.34 -3.31 10.30
CA MET A 152 2.04 -3.98 10.30
C MET A 152 2.12 -5.50 10.49
N THR A 153 3.21 -6.15 10.09
CA THR A 153 3.34 -7.61 10.13
C THR A 153 4.01 -8.12 11.40
N GLU A 154 4.90 -7.35 12.02
CA GLU A 154 5.71 -7.78 13.18
C GLU A 154 5.43 -6.91 14.42
N TRP A 155 5.44 -5.59 14.28
CA TRP A 155 5.45 -4.70 15.46
C TRP A 155 4.06 -4.44 16.03
N VAL A 156 3.07 -4.11 15.19
CA VAL A 156 1.69 -3.85 15.63
C VAL A 156 1.11 -5.03 16.41
N PRO A 157 1.25 -6.31 15.99
CA PRO A 157 0.82 -7.45 16.79
C PRO A 157 1.42 -7.46 18.21
N GLN A 158 2.74 -7.22 18.32
CA GLN A 158 3.43 -7.18 19.60
C GLN A 158 2.99 -5.98 20.46
N TRP A 159 2.85 -4.80 19.85
CA TRP A 159 2.41 -3.59 20.54
C TRP A 159 0.98 -3.76 21.06
N LYS A 160 0.06 -4.35 20.29
CA LYS A 160 -1.31 -4.64 20.75
C LYS A 160 -1.32 -5.52 21.99
N ASN A 161 -0.50 -6.58 21.99
CA ASN A 161 -0.34 -7.46 23.16
C ASN A 161 0.25 -6.71 24.36
N ASN A 162 1.05 -5.67 24.13
CA ASN A 162 1.66 -4.84 25.16
C ASN A 162 0.98 -3.45 25.32
N ARG A 163 -0.35 -3.37 25.11
CA ARG A 163 -1.15 -2.14 25.32
C ARG A 163 -0.60 -0.89 24.60
N TRP A 164 -0.08 -1.08 23.40
CA TRP A 164 0.55 -0.08 22.52
C TRP A 164 1.86 0.54 23.06
N SER A 165 2.63 -0.26 23.80
CA SER A 165 3.96 0.11 24.30
C SER A 165 5.08 -0.73 23.69
N SER A 166 6.24 -0.11 23.48
CA SER A 166 7.46 -0.80 23.08
C SER A 166 7.94 -1.73 24.20
N ALA A 167 8.25 -2.99 23.87
CA ALA A 167 8.78 -3.96 24.84
C ALA A 167 10.14 -3.52 25.42
N THR A 168 10.96 -2.81 24.65
CA THR A 168 12.29 -2.35 25.06
C THR A 168 12.24 -1.11 25.96
N THR A 169 11.40 -0.14 25.62
CA THR A 169 11.42 1.18 26.29
C THR A 169 10.26 1.39 27.26
N GLY A 170 9.20 0.57 27.18
CA GLY A 170 7.95 0.75 27.92
C GLY A 170 7.12 1.95 27.47
N LYS A 171 7.62 2.74 26.51
CA LYS A 171 6.96 3.94 25.99
C LYS A 171 6.18 3.65 24.70
N PRO A 172 5.20 4.49 24.33
CA PRO A 172 4.55 4.39 23.05
C PRO A 172 5.57 4.47 21.90
N PRO A 173 5.51 3.56 20.90
CA PRO A 173 6.37 3.60 19.72
C PRO A 173 6.21 4.89 18.92
N GLY A 174 7.22 5.23 18.13
CA GLY A 174 7.14 6.36 17.20
C GLY A 174 6.02 6.17 16.18
N ASN A 175 5.27 7.24 15.91
CA ASN A 175 4.12 7.25 14.99
C ASN A 175 3.02 6.23 15.34
N VAL A 176 2.91 5.81 16.61
CA VAL A 176 1.87 4.87 17.07
C VAL A 176 0.47 5.36 16.73
N ASP A 177 0.25 6.67 16.65
CA ASP A 177 -1.01 7.28 16.23
C ASP A 177 -1.43 6.85 14.82
N LEU A 178 -0.48 6.86 13.86
CA LEU A 178 -0.75 6.44 12.49
C LEU A 178 -0.81 4.91 12.34
N PHE A 179 -0.01 4.17 13.11
CA PHE A 179 -0.12 2.71 13.12
C PHE A 179 -1.47 2.22 13.67
N ARG A 180 -1.98 2.86 14.74
CA ARG A 180 -3.32 2.58 15.25
C ARG A 180 -4.39 2.88 14.20
N ARG A 181 -4.31 4.05 13.56
CA ARG A 181 -5.23 4.43 12.47
C ARG A 181 -5.18 3.43 11.30
N LEU A 182 -3.99 2.94 10.93
CA LEU A 182 -3.85 1.95 9.87
C LEU A 182 -4.39 0.57 10.29
N ASP A 183 -4.11 0.11 11.52
CA ASP A 183 -4.66 -1.14 12.08
C ASP A 183 -6.19 -1.09 12.19
N ASP A 184 -6.76 0.04 12.62
CA ASP A 184 -8.20 0.26 12.66
C ASP A 184 -8.83 0.19 11.27
N ARG A 185 -8.18 0.80 10.26
CA ARG A 185 -8.66 0.72 8.87
C ARG A 185 -8.61 -0.71 8.35
N VAL A 186 -7.52 -1.43 8.60
CA VAL A 186 -7.41 -2.87 8.26
C VAL A 186 -8.54 -3.68 8.91
N ALA A 187 -8.76 -3.49 10.21
CA ALA A 187 -9.82 -4.20 10.94
C ALA A 187 -11.22 -3.94 10.35
N GLN A 188 -11.49 -2.74 9.85
CA GLN A 188 -12.76 -2.42 9.18
C GLN A 188 -12.96 -3.20 7.87
N TYR A 189 -11.91 -3.46 7.09
CA TYR A 189 -12.00 -4.32 5.90
C TYR A 189 -12.19 -5.78 6.27
N GLU A 190 -11.44 -6.26 7.25
CA GLU A 190 -11.54 -7.65 7.71
C GLU A 190 -12.91 -7.98 8.29
N ALA A 191 -13.53 -7.01 8.98
CA ALA A 191 -14.92 -7.13 9.44
C ALA A 191 -15.93 -7.25 8.29
N LYS A 192 -15.59 -6.78 7.08
CA LYS A 192 -16.38 -6.94 5.84
C LYS A 192 -15.99 -8.18 5.04
N GLY A 193 -15.04 -9.00 5.52
CA GLY A 193 -14.60 -10.22 4.86
C GLY A 193 -13.45 -10.05 3.86
N LEU A 194 -12.87 -8.85 3.73
CA LEU A 194 -11.67 -8.60 2.92
C LEU A 194 -10.42 -8.74 3.79
N LYS A 195 -9.61 -9.76 3.57
CA LYS A 195 -8.33 -9.93 4.30
C LYS A 195 -7.30 -8.93 3.78
N VAL A 196 -6.56 -8.29 4.68
CA VAL A 196 -5.52 -7.32 4.29
C VAL A 196 -4.13 -7.83 4.66
N PHE A 197 -3.27 -7.91 3.66
CA PHE A 197 -1.88 -8.29 3.78
C PHE A 197 -0.92 -7.17 3.34
N PHE A 198 0.35 -7.33 3.68
CA PHE A 198 1.41 -6.40 3.33
C PHE A 198 2.55 -7.13 2.62
N LEU A 199 3.06 -6.53 1.54
CA LEU A 199 4.18 -7.07 0.77
C LEU A 199 5.28 -6.01 0.67
N HIS A 200 6.50 -6.41 1.04
CA HIS A 200 7.69 -5.60 0.78
C HIS A 200 8.26 -5.91 -0.60
N ILE A 201 8.57 -4.87 -1.38
CA ILE A 201 9.20 -4.99 -2.70
C ILE A 201 10.44 -4.08 -2.80
N PRO A 202 11.42 -4.39 -3.66
CA PRO A 202 12.46 -3.44 -4.03
C PRO A 202 11.87 -2.15 -4.64
N ARG A 203 12.55 -1.02 -4.43
CA ARG A 203 12.09 0.29 -4.90
C ARG A 203 11.91 0.37 -6.41
N GLU A 204 12.73 -0.37 -7.15
CA GLU A 204 12.74 -0.47 -8.60
C GLU A 204 11.43 -1.06 -9.14
N LEU A 205 10.71 -1.82 -8.31
CA LEU A 205 9.39 -2.35 -8.64
C LEU A 205 8.23 -1.44 -8.20
N ASN A 206 8.49 -0.41 -7.39
CA ASN A 206 7.47 0.52 -6.86
C ASN A 206 7.41 1.85 -7.64
N THR A 207 7.78 1.84 -8.92
CA THR A 207 7.98 3.07 -9.72
C THR A 207 6.68 3.87 -9.95
N LEU A 208 5.54 3.19 -10.04
CA LEU A 208 4.25 3.85 -10.25
C LEU A 208 3.85 4.71 -9.04
N ALA A 209 3.90 4.14 -7.84
CA ALA A 209 3.60 4.88 -6.61
C ALA A 209 4.66 5.97 -6.34
N ASP A 210 5.94 5.70 -6.63
CA ASP A 210 7.04 6.68 -6.56
C ASP A 210 6.75 7.90 -7.46
N GLY A 211 6.30 7.66 -8.70
CA GLY A 211 5.90 8.70 -9.66
C GLY A 211 4.70 9.53 -9.17
N LEU A 212 3.63 8.87 -8.73
CA LEU A 212 2.44 9.52 -8.15
C LEU A 212 2.81 10.40 -6.95
N ARG A 213 3.65 9.90 -6.05
CA ARG A 213 4.10 10.64 -4.89
C ARG A 213 4.98 11.84 -5.24
N ARG A 214 5.79 11.74 -6.31
CA ARG A 214 6.56 12.89 -6.84
C ARG A 214 5.66 13.98 -7.43
N ARG A 215 4.60 13.58 -8.14
CA ARG A 215 3.56 14.50 -8.63
C ARG A 215 2.93 15.28 -7.48
N ALA A 216 2.54 14.61 -6.41
CA ALA A 216 1.96 15.23 -5.21
C ALA A 216 2.88 16.27 -4.56
N LEU A 217 4.19 16.05 -4.64
CA LEU A 217 5.21 16.95 -4.10
C LEU A 217 5.61 18.08 -5.07
N GLY A 218 5.02 18.15 -6.27
CA GLY A 218 5.35 19.12 -7.32
C GLY A 218 6.81 19.04 -7.79
N TRP A 219 7.38 17.83 -7.94
CA TRP A 219 8.79 17.68 -8.33
C TRP A 219 9.10 18.17 -9.75
N HIS A 220 8.13 18.10 -10.67
CA HIS A 220 8.34 18.51 -12.06
C HIS A 220 8.43 20.04 -12.22
N GLU A 221 7.63 20.82 -11.49
CA GLU A 221 7.60 22.29 -11.57
C GLU A 221 8.92 22.94 -11.12
N ARG A 222 9.58 22.37 -10.09
CA ARG A 222 10.83 22.92 -9.55
C ARG A 222 12.04 22.76 -10.48
N ARG A 223 12.07 21.71 -11.32
CA ARG A 223 13.20 21.48 -12.23
C ARG A 223 13.18 22.49 -13.39
N LEU A 224 11.99 22.94 -13.78
CA LEU A 224 11.78 23.98 -14.79
C LEU A 224 12.05 25.38 -14.20
N SER A 225 11.57 25.67 -12.98
CA SER A 225 11.80 26.98 -12.35
C SER A 225 13.28 27.25 -12.02
N MET A 226 14.05 26.21 -11.65
CA MET A 226 15.50 26.32 -11.43
C MET A 226 16.31 26.53 -12.71
N GLN A 227 15.74 26.25 -13.89
CA GLN A 227 16.37 26.51 -15.18
C GLN A 227 16.05 27.91 -15.72
N THR A 228 14.94 28.53 -15.31
CA THR A 228 14.58 29.90 -15.69
C THR A 228 15.28 30.96 -14.82
N ASP A 229 15.60 30.66 -13.55
CA ASP A 229 16.36 31.56 -12.65
C ASP A 229 17.88 31.61 -12.93
N ARG A 230 18.36 30.90 -13.95
CA ARG A 230 19.78 30.93 -14.40
C ARG A 230 19.97 31.66 -15.74
N ARG A 231 19.01 32.49 -16.15
CA ARG A 231 19.11 33.34 -17.34
C ARG A 231 19.09 34.80 -16.98
#